data_AF-A0A1M6JDR3-F1
#
_entry.id   AF-A0A1M6JDR3-F1
#
_cell.length_a   1.000
_cell.length_b   1.000
_cell.length_c   1.000
_cell.angle_alpha   90.00
_cell.angle_beta   90.00
_cell.angle_gamma   90.00
#
_symmetry.space_group_name_H-M   'P 1'
#
loop_
_entity.id
_entity.type
_entity.pdbx_description
1 polymer ?
#
loop_
_entity_poly.entity_id
_entity_poly.type
_entity_poly.pdbx_seq_one_letter_code
_entity_poly.pdbx_strand_id
1 'polypeptide(L)'
;MAVVCSIAFFTYEFIPQNSQEFKDALAAHKSAKAERTKALNALKKSQEGTPLYNEYYKQKVKTDRAFEAYRIAEQKEHFLAFDNLKQFLGEFGWALGLFIYSLFNVFVTFLRKEKKWPGEIALHGTLIFISFYFIAYCFKMKDFEAYQYIVSAFLMSCFIVTATYYLVRYKNQYISSLRRNNERLLRNIKRATRFIVRDTRKDWVPEEKNIEYTKQIAEFNNSLEPLE
;
A
#
# COMPACT_ATOMS: atom_id res chain seq x y z
N MET A 1 -10.11 2.52 -4.52
CA MET A 1 -8.96 2.38 -3.61
C MET A 1 -9.38 2.03 -2.18
N ALA A 2 -10.34 2.76 -1.59
CA ALA A 2 -10.90 2.43 -0.27
C ALA A 2 -11.36 0.97 -0.16
N VAL A 3 -12.07 0.45 -1.16
CA VAL A 3 -12.54 -0.95 -1.20
C VAL A 3 -11.39 -1.97 -1.08
N VAL A 4 -10.24 -1.75 -1.73
CA VAL A 4 -9.09 -2.67 -1.67
C VAL A 4 -8.44 -2.63 -0.28
N CYS A 5 -8.32 -1.44 0.30
CA CYS A 5 -7.79 -1.27 1.66
C CYS A 5 -8.75 -1.91 2.69
N SER A 6 -10.06 -1.74 2.51
CA SER A 6 -11.07 -2.36 3.36
C SER A 6 -11.06 -3.88 3.23
N ILE A 7 -10.94 -4.43 2.02
CA ILE A 7 -10.85 -5.88 1.82
C ILE A 7 -9.59 -6.42 2.50
N ALA A 8 -8.43 -5.80 2.29
CA ALA A 8 -7.18 -6.19 2.96
C ALA A 8 -7.30 -6.12 4.49
N PHE A 9 -7.95 -5.07 5.00
CA PHE A 9 -8.25 -4.91 6.42
C PHE A 9 -9.21 -5.99 6.93
N PHE A 10 -10.28 -6.34 6.23
CA PHE A 10 -11.18 -7.39 6.72
C PHE A 10 -10.64 -8.81 6.52
N THR A 11 -9.73 -9.03 5.57
CA THR A 11 -9.14 -10.35 5.34
C THR A 11 -8.33 -10.86 6.54
N TYR A 12 -7.68 -10.00 7.32
CA TYR A 12 -6.93 -10.46 8.50
C TYR A 12 -7.85 -10.99 9.61
N GLU A 13 -9.12 -10.57 9.66
CA GLU A 13 -10.06 -11.05 10.69
C GLU A 13 -10.43 -12.52 10.52
N PHE A 14 -10.39 -13.02 9.28
CA PHE A 14 -10.63 -14.44 8.99
C PHE A 14 -9.43 -15.33 9.32
N ILE A 15 -8.28 -14.74 9.64
CA ILE A 15 -7.10 -15.48 10.08
C ILE A 15 -7.26 -15.74 11.59
N PRO A 16 -7.19 -17.00 12.05
CA PRO A 16 -7.24 -17.29 13.48
C PRO A 16 -6.02 -16.66 14.17
N GLN A 17 -6.24 -16.08 15.36
CA GLN A 17 -5.19 -15.38 16.10
C GLN A 17 -3.99 -16.26 16.44
N ASN A 18 -4.26 -17.52 16.81
CA ASN A 18 -3.25 -18.55 17.06
C ASN A 18 -3.60 -19.80 16.27
N SER A 19 -2.59 -20.56 15.84
CA SER A 19 -2.82 -21.88 15.26
C SER A 19 -3.54 -22.84 16.21
N GLN A 20 -4.09 -23.92 15.64
CA GLN A 20 -4.67 -24.98 16.43
C GLN A 20 -3.61 -25.68 17.29
N GLU A 21 -2.39 -25.88 16.76
CA GLU A 21 -1.26 -26.46 17.50
C GLU A 21 -0.95 -25.66 18.77
N PHE A 22 -0.88 -24.33 18.68
CA PHE A 22 -0.67 -23.46 19.83
C PHE A 22 -1.81 -23.58 20.86
N LYS A 23 -3.07 -23.58 20.40
CA LYS A 23 -4.24 -23.71 21.29
C LYS A 23 -4.22 -25.04 22.03
N ASP A 24 -3.92 -26.12 21.33
CA ASP A 24 -3.85 -27.47 21.90
C ASP A 24 -2.69 -27.59 22.90
N ALA A 25 -1.51 -27.06 22.57
CA ALA A 25 -0.35 -27.05 23.46
C ALA A 25 -0.60 -26.21 24.73
N LEU A 26 -1.22 -25.04 24.59
CA LEU A 26 -1.60 -24.19 25.72
C LEU A 26 -2.62 -24.89 26.63
N ALA A 27 -3.62 -25.56 26.05
CA ALA A 27 -4.60 -26.34 26.80
C ALA A 27 -3.95 -27.51 27.56
N ALA A 28 -3.06 -28.25 26.89
CA ALA A 28 -2.30 -29.34 27.50
C ALA A 28 -1.43 -28.86 28.65
N HIS A 29 -0.70 -27.76 28.48
CA HIS A 29 0.11 -27.16 29.54
C HIS A 29 -0.73 -26.69 30.73
N LYS A 30 -1.86 -26.00 30.49
CA LYS A 30 -2.79 -25.58 31.56
C LYS A 30 -3.34 -26.77 32.34
N SER A 31 -3.76 -27.82 31.64
CA SER A 31 -4.25 -29.06 32.24
C SER A 31 -3.18 -29.75 33.10
N ALA A 32 -1.98 -29.97 32.54
CA ALA A 32 -0.86 -30.58 33.27
C ALA A 32 -0.46 -29.76 34.50
N LYS A 33 -0.42 -28.43 34.40
CA LYS A 33 -0.13 -27.53 35.54
C LYS A 33 -1.18 -27.66 36.65
N ALA A 34 -2.45 -27.80 36.30
CA ALA A 34 -3.53 -28.01 37.28
C ALA A 34 -3.35 -29.34 38.02
N GLU A 35 -3.07 -30.43 37.31
CA GLU A 35 -2.81 -31.74 37.91
C GLU A 35 -1.54 -31.75 38.78
N ARG A 36 -0.46 -31.12 38.31
CA ARG A 36 0.76 -30.92 39.13
C ARG A 36 0.46 -30.16 40.41
N THR A 37 -0.40 -29.15 40.35
CA THR A 37 -0.77 -28.35 41.52
C THR A 37 -1.56 -29.19 42.53
N LYS A 38 -2.50 -30.02 42.06
CA LYS A 38 -3.21 -30.99 42.92
C LYS A 38 -2.23 -31.97 43.57
N ALA A 39 -1.33 -32.57 42.79
CA ALA A 39 -0.33 -33.50 43.29
C ALA A 39 0.64 -32.85 44.29
N LEU A 40 1.07 -31.61 44.03
CA LEU A 40 1.91 -30.84 44.96
C LEU A 40 1.17 -30.53 46.27
N ASN A 41 -0.13 -30.19 46.21
CA ASN A 41 -0.94 -29.96 47.40
C ASN A 41 -1.15 -31.25 48.22
N ALA A 42 -1.24 -32.40 47.56
CA ALA A 42 -1.25 -33.71 48.22
C ALA A 42 0.12 -34.04 48.84
N LEU A 43 1.22 -33.78 48.11
CA LEU A 43 2.59 -33.95 48.60
C LEU A 43 2.89 -33.10 49.83
N LYS A 44 2.49 -31.82 49.83
CA LYS A 44 2.66 -30.93 50.99
C LYS A 44 2.00 -31.47 52.27
N LYS A 45 1.06 -32.41 52.16
CA LYS A 45 0.42 -33.08 53.29
C LYS A 45 1.14 -34.36 53.77
N SER A 46 2.09 -34.91 53.00
CA SER A 46 2.80 -36.15 53.35
C SER A 46 4.22 -36.14 52.76
N GLN A 47 5.25 -36.12 53.62
CA GLN A 47 6.65 -35.89 53.23
C GLN A 47 7.24 -36.87 52.17
N GLU A 48 8.45 -36.52 51.72
CA GLU A 48 9.25 -37.16 50.65
C GLU A 48 9.46 -38.67 50.85
N GLY A 49 9.47 -39.43 49.74
CA GLY A 49 9.67 -40.89 49.73
C GLY A 49 8.41 -41.74 49.66
N THR A 50 7.23 -41.12 49.72
CA THR A 50 5.93 -41.81 49.64
C THR A 50 5.47 -42.07 48.19
N PRO A 51 4.54 -43.00 47.93
CA PRO A 51 3.93 -43.20 46.61
C PRO A 51 3.36 -41.92 45.99
N LEU A 52 2.87 -40.99 46.83
CA LEU A 52 2.40 -39.66 46.43
C LEU A 52 3.52 -38.78 45.86
N TYR A 53 4.75 -38.92 46.35
CA TYR A 53 5.93 -38.25 45.78
C TYR A 53 6.24 -38.75 44.38
N ASN A 54 6.18 -40.06 44.15
CA ASN A 54 6.38 -40.64 42.83
C ASN A 54 5.29 -40.17 41.84
N GLU A 55 4.05 -40.07 42.30
CA GLU A 55 2.93 -39.55 41.50
C GLU A 55 3.15 -38.06 41.13
N TYR A 56 3.56 -37.24 42.10
CA TYR A 56 3.96 -35.85 41.85
C TYR A 56 5.09 -35.75 40.82
N TYR A 57 6.15 -36.55 40.97
CA TYR A 57 7.30 -36.50 40.06
C TYR A 57 6.90 -36.87 38.63
N LYS A 58 6.04 -37.89 38.45
CA LYS A 58 5.45 -38.22 37.13
C LYS A 58 4.68 -37.04 36.54
N GLN A 59 3.88 -36.32 37.34
CA GLN A 59 3.13 -35.15 36.86
C GLN A 59 4.03 -33.96 36.57
N LYS A 60 5.11 -33.77 37.33
CA LYS A 60 6.14 -32.76 37.04
C LYS A 60 6.75 -33.00 35.66
N VAL A 61 7.23 -34.22 35.38
CA VAL A 61 7.81 -34.58 34.08
C VAL A 61 6.82 -34.36 32.93
N LYS A 62 5.54 -34.71 33.11
CA LYS A 62 4.49 -34.42 32.10
C LYS A 62 4.29 -32.93 31.88
N THR A 63 4.27 -32.14 32.94
CA THR A 63 4.12 -30.68 32.87
C THR A 63 5.30 -30.03 32.17
N ASP A 64 6.52 -30.47 32.49
CA ASP A 64 7.74 -29.94 31.88
C ASP A 64 7.78 -30.25 30.37
N ARG A 65 7.37 -31.47 29.96
CA ARG A 65 7.19 -31.81 28.54
C ARG A 65 6.12 -30.97 27.84
N ALA A 66 4.98 -30.75 28.50
CA ALA A 66 3.90 -29.93 27.94
C ALA A 66 4.31 -28.45 27.81
N PHE A 67 5.09 -27.94 28.76
CA PHE A 67 5.66 -26.60 28.70
C PHE A 67 6.68 -26.46 27.56
N GLU A 68 7.52 -27.48 27.35
CA GLU A 68 8.46 -27.48 26.22
C GLU A 68 7.72 -27.50 24.88
N ALA A 69 6.69 -28.34 24.74
CA ALA A 69 5.84 -28.36 23.55
C ALA A 69 5.15 -27.01 23.31
N TYR A 70 4.66 -26.36 24.38
CA TYR A 70 4.11 -25.01 24.31
C TYR A 70 5.16 -23.99 23.82
N ARG A 71 6.38 -24.00 24.36
CA ARG A 71 7.45 -23.08 23.94
C ARG A 71 7.82 -23.27 22.48
N ILE A 72 7.88 -24.52 22.01
CA ILE A 72 8.14 -24.82 20.60
C ILE A 72 6.99 -24.29 19.73
N ALA A 73 5.74 -24.49 20.12
CA ALA A 73 4.58 -23.97 19.39
C ALA A 73 4.55 -22.44 19.38
N GLU A 74 4.83 -21.79 20.50
CA GLU A 74 4.94 -20.33 20.63
C GLU A 74 6.03 -19.76 19.70
N GLN A 75 7.21 -20.39 19.65
CA GLN A 75 8.27 -20.01 18.73
C GLN A 75 7.88 -20.15 17.25
N LYS A 76 7.02 -21.10 16.91
CA LYS A 76 6.51 -21.28 15.54
C LYS A 76 5.46 -20.23 15.15
N GLU A 77 4.71 -19.69 16.12
CA GLU A 77 3.72 -18.64 15.85
C GLU A 77 4.39 -17.30 15.53
N HIS A 78 5.51 -17.00 16.18
CA HIS A 78 6.23 -15.74 15.99
C HIS A 78 6.56 -15.49 14.51
N PHE A 79 6.19 -14.31 14.03
CA PHE A 79 6.47 -13.88 12.66
C PHE A 79 7.23 -12.55 12.70
N LEU A 80 8.49 -12.57 12.23
CA LEU A 80 9.41 -11.44 12.31
C LEU A 80 9.56 -10.94 13.77
N ALA A 81 9.10 -9.72 14.05
CA ALA A 81 9.11 -9.10 15.37
C ALA A 81 7.74 -9.14 16.09
N PHE A 82 6.77 -9.89 15.54
CA PHE A 82 5.41 -9.96 16.04
C PHE A 82 5.11 -11.32 16.69
N ASP A 83 4.10 -11.36 17.56
CA ASP A 83 3.70 -12.56 18.29
C ASP A 83 3.08 -13.61 17.37
N ASN A 84 2.39 -13.15 16.32
CA ASN A 84 1.82 -14.02 15.30
C ASN A 84 1.64 -13.30 13.96
N LEU A 85 1.39 -14.09 12.91
CA LEU A 85 1.13 -13.58 11.56
C LEU A 85 -0.08 -12.65 11.48
N LYS A 86 -1.14 -12.90 12.27
CA LYS A 86 -2.34 -12.03 12.30
C LYS A 86 -1.98 -10.62 12.74
N GLN A 87 -1.18 -10.49 13.80
CA GLN A 87 -0.71 -9.20 14.30
C GLN A 87 0.14 -8.48 13.27
N PHE A 88 1.09 -9.18 12.62
CA PHE A 88 1.88 -8.60 11.53
C PHE A 88 0.99 -8.09 10.40
N LEU A 89 0.04 -8.90 9.91
CA LEU A 89 -0.85 -8.52 8.82
C LEU A 89 -1.77 -7.35 9.17
N GLY A 90 -2.22 -7.28 10.42
CA GLY A 90 -2.97 -6.14 10.94
C GLY A 90 -2.14 -4.86 10.84
N GLU A 91 -0.97 -4.85 11.49
CA GLU A 91 -0.08 -3.69 11.57
C GLU A 91 0.49 -3.25 10.20
N PHE A 92 0.99 -4.22 9.43
CA PHE A 92 1.50 -3.95 8.09
C PHE A 92 0.38 -3.55 7.12
N GLY A 93 -0.76 -4.23 7.19
CA GLY A 93 -1.88 -4.01 6.27
C GLY A 93 -2.48 -2.62 6.37
N TRP A 94 -2.70 -2.11 7.59
CA TRP A 94 -3.22 -0.76 7.77
C TRP A 94 -2.21 0.29 7.31
N ALA A 95 -0.92 0.09 7.63
CA ALA A 95 0.14 1.01 7.25
C ALA A 95 0.31 1.07 5.73
N LEU A 96 0.29 -0.09 5.06
CA LEU A 96 0.34 -0.19 3.60
C LEU A 96 -0.88 0.46 2.94
N GLY A 97 -2.08 0.23 3.48
CA GLY A 97 -3.31 0.88 3.00
C GLY A 97 -3.24 2.40 3.09
N LEU A 98 -2.79 2.92 4.25
CA LEU A 98 -2.59 4.36 4.46
C LEU A 98 -1.52 4.94 3.51
N PHE A 99 -0.45 4.19 3.27
CA PHE A 99 0.61 4.58 2.31
C PHE A 99 0.05 4.74 0.90
N ILE A 100 -0.63 3.72 0.38
CA ILE A 100 -1.20 3.73 -0.99
C ILE A 100 -2.23 4.86 -1.13
N TYR A 101 -3.11 5.01 -0.13
CA TYR A 101 -4.09 6.11 -0.09
C TYR A 101 -3.42 7.47 -0.17
N SER A 102 -2.39 7.70 0.66
CA SER A 102 -1.74 9.00 0.76
C SER A 102 -0.93 9.31 -0.49
N LEU A 103 -0.21 8.32 -1.04
CA LEU A 103 0.52 8.45 -2.30
C LEU A 103 -0.40 8.82 -3.47
N PHE A 104 -1.56 8.18 -3.56
CA PHE A 104 -2.55 8.51 -4.58
C PHE A 104 -3.07 9.93 -4.45
N ASN A 105 -3.38 10.37 -3.22
CA ASN A 105 -3.85 11.74 -3.02
C ASN A 105 -2.77 12.78 -3.31
N VAL A 106 -1.49 12.53 -2.95
CA VAL A 106 -0.37 13.40 -3.37
C VAL A 106 -0.32 13.51 -4.90
N PHE A 107 -0.43 12.39 -5.61
CA PHE A 107 -0.44 12.38 -7.07
C PHE A 107 -1.62 13.18 -7.65
N VAL A 108 -2.83 12.99 -7.12
CA VAL A 108 -4.04 13.73 -7.52
C VAL A 108 -3.91 15.21 -7.22
N THR A 109 -3.42 15.60 -6.05
CA THR A 109 -3.20 17.00 -5.67
C THR A 109 -2.23 17.68 -6.64
N PHE A 110 -1.15 17.03 -7.07
CA PHE A 110 -0.25 17.59 -8.09
C PHE A 110 -0.85 17.66 -9.50
N LEU A 111 -1.81 16.80 -9.82
CA LEU A 111 -2.53 16.87 -11.10
C LEU A 111 -3.56 18.00 -11.14
N ARG A 112 -4.16 18.35 -9.99
CA ARG A 112 -5.10 19.47 -9.89
C ARG A 112 -4.35 20.80 -10.12
N LYS A 113 -4.88 21.66 -11.00
CA LYS A 113 -4.30 22.99 -11.29
C LYS A 113 -4.72 24.07 -10.27
N GLU A 114 -5.24 23.67 -9.11
CA GLU A 114 -5.80 24.59 -8.12
C GLU A 114 -4.73 25.20 -7.20
N LYS A 115 -4.95 26.43 -6.73
CA LYS A 115 -3.99 27.18 -5.90
C LYS A 115 -3.92 26.72 -4.43
N LYS A 116 -4.81 25.84 -3.95
CA LYS A 116 -4.93 25.45 -2.52
C LYS A 116 -4.19 24.15 -2.12
N TRP A 117 -3.19 23.74 -2.89
CA TRP A 117 -2.46 22.49 -2.72
C TRP A 117 -1.48 22.36 -1.51
N PRO A 118 -0.93 23.41 -0.87
CA PRO A 118 0.10 23.23 0.15
C PRO A 118 -0.36 22.45 1.39
N GLY A 119 -1.59 22.70 1.86
CA GLY A 119 -2.14 22.03 3.04
C GLY A 119 -2.43 20.54 2.78
N GLU A 120 -2.97 20.21 1.60
CA GLU A 120 -3.19 18.83 1.19
C GLU A 120 -1.89 18.05 1.07
N ILE A 121 -0.83 18.66 0.51
CA ILE A 121 0.48 18.02 0.43
C ILE A 121 1.08 17.81 1.80
N ALA A 122 1.02 18.81 2.68
CA ALA A 122 1.52 18.66 4.04
C ALA A 122 0.80 17.52 4.78
N LEU A 123 -0.53 17.45 4.64
CA LEU A 123 -1.35 16.38 5.21
C LEU A 123 -0.93 15.01 4.67
N HIS A 124 -0.98 14.82 3.35
CA HIS A 124 -0.69 13.52 2.75
C HIS A 124 0.79 13.13 2.85
N GLY A 125 1.72 14.09 2.84
CA GLY A 125 3.13 13.88 3.13
C GLY A 125 3.35 13.41 4.57
N THR A 126 2.60 13.95 5.54
CA THR A 126 2.62 13.47 6.93
C THR A 126 2.07 12.04 7.03
N LEU A 127 1.01 11.71 6.29
CA LEU A 127 0.49 10.34 6.26
C LEU A 127 1.45 9.35 5.59
N ILE A 128 2.18 9.77 4.54
CA ILE A 128 3.27 8.98 3.95
C ILE A 128 4.38 8.76 4.99
N PHE A 129 4.75 9.79 5.75
CA PHE A 129 5.74 9.66 6.82
C PHE A 129 5.31 8.63 7.88
N ILE A 130 4.08 8.75 8.40
CA ILE A 130 3.54 7.84 9.41
C ILE A 130 3.48 6.40 8.86
N SER A 131 2.90 6.21 7.69
CA SER A 131 2.77 4.88 7.08
C SER A 131 4.13 4.25 6.78
N PHE A 132 5.09 5.01 6.27
CA PHE A 132 6.43 4.50 6.00
C PHE A 132 7.18 4.12 7.28
N TYR A 133 7.03 4.90 8.36
CA TYR A 133 7.56 4.56 9.67
C TYR A 133 7.03 3.19 10.13
N PHE A 134 5.71 2.97 10.08
CA PHE A 134 5.12 1.69 10.51
C PHE A 134 5.49 0.53 9.60
N ILE A 135 5.54 0.74 8.28
CA ILE A 135 6.03 -0.27 7.32
C ILE A 135 7.46 -0.67 7.67
N ALA A 136 8.37 0.29 7.84
CA ALA A 136 9.76 0.02 8.20
C ALA A 136 9.87 -0.66 9.58
N TYR A 137 9.05 -0.24 10.55
CA TYR A 137 8.98 -0.84 11.86
C TYR A 137 8.50 -2.30 11.83
N CYS A 138 7.59 -2.65 10.92
CA CYS A 138 7.14 -4.04 10.75
C CYS A 138 8.28 -4.98 10.32
N PHE A 139 9.31 -4.46 9.65
CA PHE A 139 10.51 -5.19 9.27
C PHE A 139 11.69 -4.92 10.19
N LYS A 140 11.42 -4.57 11.47
CA LYS A 140 12.40 -4.15 12.47
C LYS A 140 13.73 -4.89 12.30
N MET A 141 14.71 -4.19 11.74
CA MET A 141 16.09 -4.65 11.64
C MET A 141 16.71 -4.54 13.03
N LYS A 142 17.35 -5.62 13.50
CA LYS A 142 17.95 -5.70 14.84
C LYS A 142 18.99 -4.61 15.08
N ASP A 143 19.59 -4.10 14.01
CA ASP A 143 20.70 -3.15 14.06
C ASP A 143 20.24 -1.68 14.07
N PHE A 144 18.92 -1.42 14.01
CA PHE A 144 18.39 -0.06 13.92
C PHE A 144 17.73 0.41 15.22
N GLU A 145 18.13 1.59 15.67
CA GLU A 145 17.53 2.31 16.79
C GLU A 145 16.24 3.02 16.39
N ALA A 146 15.34 3.28 17.35
CA ALA A 146 14.03 3.87 17.09
C ALA A 146 14.10 5.21 16.32
N TYR A 147 15.07 6.08 16.64
CA TYR A 147 15.24 7.37 15.96
C TYR A 147 15.65 7.21 14.48
N GLN A 148 16.34 6.13 14.12
CA GLN A 148 16.78 5.90 12.74
C GLN A 148 15.59 5.56 11.83
N TYR A 149 14.55 4.90 12.37
CA TYR A 149 13.28 4.70 11.66
C TYR A 149 12.55 6.02 11.42
N ILE A 150 12.55 6.91 12.42
CA ILE A 150 11.93 8.24 12.31
C ILE A 150 12.65 9.06 11.23
N VAL A 151 13.98 9.14 11.30
CA VAL A 151 14.79 9.91 10.34
C VAL A 151 14.65 9.33 8.93
N SER A 152 14.72 8.00 8.77
CA SER A 152 14.58 7.36 7.45
C SER A 152 13.17 7.55 6.87
N ALA A 153 12.12 7.43 7.68
CA ALA A 153 10.75 7.69 7.24
C ALA A 153 10.54 9.15 6.83
N PHE A 154 11.15 10.10 7.55
CA PHE A 154 11.07 11.52 7.19
C PHE A 154 11.74 11.78 5.85
N LEU A 155 12.99 11.33 5.67
CA LEU A 155 13.73 11.48 4.42
C LEU A 155 13.01 10.81 3.24
N MET A 156 12.49 9.61 3.46
CA MET A 156 11.78 8.88 2.43
C MET A 156 10.46 9.57 2.04
N SER A 157 9.71 10.10 3.01
CA SER A 157 8.49 10.86 2.71
C SER A 157 8.81 12.11 1.87
N CYS A 158 9.83 12.88 2.26
CA CYS A 158 10.29 14.03 1.46
C CYS A 158 10.69 13.61 0.04
N PHE A 159 11.43 12.50 -0.09
CA PHE A 159 11.84 11.95 -1.38
C PHE A 159 10.64 11.56 -2.25
N ILE A 160 9.69 10.81 -1.70
CA ILE A 160 8.48 10.35 -2.42
C ILE A 160 7.65 11.54 -2.89
N VAL A 161 7.40 12.53 -2.03
CA VAL A 161 6.63 13.73 -2.41
C VAL A 161 7.35 14.50 -3.53
N THR A 162 8.66 14.68 -3.41
CA THR A 162 9.48 15.38 -4.41
C THR A 162 9.52 14.62 -5.74
N ALA A 163 9.74 13.30 -5.71
CA ALA A 163 9.72 12.46 -6.90
C ALA A 163 8.34 12.52 -7.59
N THR A 164 7.26 12.44 -6.82
CA THR A 164 5.88 12.54 -7.34
C THR A 164 5.66 13.88 -8.02
N TYR A 165 6.12 14.99 -7.43
CA TYR A 165 6.05 16.31 -8.03
C TYR A 165 6.73 16.36 -9.41
N TYR A 166 7.97 15.85 -9.50
CA TYR A 166 8.72 15.85 -10.76
C TYR A 166 8.07 14.96 -11.83
N LEU A 167 7.57 13.78 -11.45
CA LEU A 167 6.86 12.87 -12.36
C LEU A 167 5.62 13.54 -12.96
N VAL A 168 4.79 14.17 -12.13
CA VAL A 168 3.58 14.86 -12.60
C VAL A 168 3.96 16.06 -13.47
N ARG A 169 4.97 16.84 -13.08
CA ARG A 169 5.46 17.98 -13.87
C ARG A 169 5.96 17.55 -15.24
N TYR A 170 6.75 16.48 -15.31
CA TYR A 170 7.26 15.94 -16.58
C TYR A 170 6.12 15.47 -17.49
N LYS A 171 5.15 14.73 -16.95
CA LYS A 171 3.95 14.30 -17.68
C LYS A 171 3.16 15.49 -18.23
N ASN A 172 2.94 16.52 -17.41
CA ASN A 172 2.22 17.73 -17.83
C ASN A 172 2.97 18.49 -18.93
N GLN A 173 4.30 18.59 -18.84
CA GLN A 173 5.12 19.18 -19.90
C GLN A 173 5.00 18.39 -21.21
N TYR A 174 5.08 17.06 -21.14
CA TYR A 174 4.94 16.19 -22.30
C TYR A 174 3.56 16.35 -22.96
N ILE A 175 2.47 16.30 -22.18
CA ILE A 175 1.10 16.51 -22.68
C ILE A 175 0.96 17.90 -23.32
N SER A 176 1.49 18.95 -22.67
CA SER A 176 1.45 20.31 -23.24
C SER A 176 2.25 20.47 -24.54
N SER A 177 3.33 19.70 -24.70
CA SER A 177 4.13 19.66 -25.92
C SER A 177 3.34 19.02 -27.06
N LEU A 178 2.70 17.87 -26.79
CA LEU A 178 1.84 17.17 -27.74
C LEU A 178 0.68 18.05 -28.20
N ARG A 179 -0.01 18.73 -27.26
CA ARG A 179 -1.11 19.65 -27.59
C ARG A 179 -0.64 20.80 -28.50
N ARG A 180 0.50 21.42 -28.18
CA ARG A 180 1.08 22.49 -29.02
C ARG A 180 1.48 21.99 -30.42
N ASN A 181 2.00 20.78 -30.54
CA ASN A 181 2.35 20.18 -31.82
C ASN A 181 1.11 19.85 -32.66
N ASN A 182 0.06 19.33 -32.02
CA ASN A 182 -1.24 19.11 -32.66
C ASN A 182 -1.85 20.42 -33.18
N GLU A 183 -1.86 21.48 -32.36
CA GLU A 183 -2.34 22.81 -32.79
C GLU A 183 -1.50 23.40 -33.94
N ARG A 184 -0.19 23.16 -33.97
CA ARG A 184 0.68 23.56 -35.10
C ARG A 184 0.32 22.79 -36.37
N LEU A 185 0.14 21.48 -36.27
CA LEU A 185 -0.24 20.63 -37.40
C LEU A 185 -1.59 21.06 -37.98
N LEU A 186 -2.60 21.27 -37.13
CA LEU A 186 -3.92 21.74 -37.55
C LEU A 186 -3.85 23.10 -38.25
N ARG A 187 -3.04 24.04 -37.75
CA ARG A 187 -2.81 25.34 -38.41
C ARG A 187 -2.14 25.18 -39.78
N ASN A 188 -1.16 24.28 -39.89
CA ASN A 188 -0.48 24.01 -41.16
C ASN A 188 -1.43 23.40 -42.19
N ILE A 189 -2.28 22.44 -41.78
CA ILE A 189 -3.34 21.87 -42.63
C ILE A 189 -4.26 23.01 -43.09
N LYS A 190 -4.84 23.80 -42.18
CA LYS A 190 -5.73 24.92 -42.53
C LYS A 190 -5.07 25.97 -43.45
N ARG A 191 -3.74 26.15 -43.38
CA ARG A 191 -2.98 27.04 -44.26
C ARG A 191 -2.80 26.42 -45.66
N ALA A 192 -2.38 25.16 -45.72
CA ALA A 192 -2.22 24.43 -46.97
C ALA A 192 -3.54 24.31 -47.74
N THR A 193 -4.64 24.01 -47.04
CA THR A 193 -5.96 23.89 -47.68
C THR A 193 -6.44 25.24 -48.23
N ARG A 194 -6.19 26.35 -47.52
CA ARG A 194 -6.48 27.71 -48.03
C ARG A 194 -5.62 28.06 -49.24
N PHE A 195 -4.34 27.71 -49.24
CA PHE A 195 -3.45 27.92 -50.38
C PHE A 195 -3.94 27.16 -51.62
N ILE A 196 -4.28 25.87 -51.49
CA ILE A 196 -4.80 25.06 -52.60
C ILE A 196 -6.08 25.67 -53.19
N VAL A 197 -7.03 26.08 -52.33
CA VAL A 197 -8.30 26.68 -52.78
C VAL A 197 -8.08 28.03 -53.47
N ARG A 198 -7.30 28.92 -52.86
CA ARG A 198 -7.18 30.30 -53.32
C ARG A 198 -6.22 30.43 -54.51
N ASP A 199 -5.08 29.79 -54.43
CA ASP A 199 -3.93 30.08 -55.30
C ASP A 199 -3.72 29.00 -56.36
N THR A 200 -4.12 27.74 -56.12
CA THR A 200 -3.90 26.65 -57.08
C THR A 200 -5.15 26.33 -57.91
N ARG A 201 -6.36 26.41 -57.34
CA ARG A 201 -7.57 25.99 -58.05
C ARG A 201 -8.21 27.07 -58.91
N LYS A 202 -7.98 28.34 -58.57
CA LYS A 202 -8.57 29.48 -59.27
C LYS A 202 -8.27 29.47 -60.77
N ASP A 203 -7.10 28.99 -61.17
CA ASP A 203 -6.63 29.05 -62.56
C ASP A 203 -6.95 27.77 -63.36
N TRP A 204 -7.36 26.68 -62.71
CA TRP A 204 -7.47 25.35 -63.34
C TRP A 204 -8.84 24.67 -63.18
N VAL A 205 -9.72 25.19 -62.32
CA VAL A 205 -11.01 24.59 -62.00
C VAL A 205 -12.14 25.57 -62.37
N PRO A 206 -13.19 25.12 -63.09
CA PRO A 206 -14.37 25.95 -63.34
C PRO A 206 -14.99 26.48 -62.05
N GLU A 207 -15.46 27.72 -62.09
CA GLU A 207 -15.87 28.48 -60.90
C GLU A 207 -16.94 27.76 -60.05
N GLU A 208 -17.92 27.14 -60.71
CA GLU A 208 -19.00 26.38 -60.06
C GLU A 208 -18.48 25.20 -59.22
N LYS A 209 -17.54 24.41 -59.76
CA LYS A 209 -16.90 23.31 -59.02
C LYS A 209 -15.97 23.82 -57.93
N ASN A 210 -15.34 24.98 -58.14
CA ASN A 210 -14.46 25.58 -57.13
C ASN A 210 -15.24 26.03 -55.89
N ILE A 211 -16.47 26.54 -56.06
CA ILE A 211 -17.38 26.89 -54.96
C ILE A 211 -17.75 25.65 -54.14
N GLU A 212 -18.13 24.55 -54.80
CA GLU A 212 -18.47 23.29 -54.13
C GLU A 212 -17.29 22.75 -53.31
N TYR A 213 -16.09 22.68 -53.90
CA TYR A 213 -14.93 22.20 -53.17
C TYR A 213 -14.51 23.11 -52.03
N THR A 214 -14.69 24.42 -52.16
CA THR A 214 -14.43 25.38 -51.09
C THR A 214 -15.33 25.10 -49.89
N LYS A 215 -16.61 24.78 -50.14
CA LYS A 215 -17.56 24.41 -49.09
C LYS A 215 -17.15 23.11 -48.37
N GLN A 216 -16.80 22.07 -49.13
CA GLN A 216 -16.32 20.79 -48.56
C GLN A 216 -15.06 20.96 -47.70
N ILE A 217 -14.13 21.82 -48.14
CA ILE A 217 -12.91 22.14 -47.41
C ILE A 217 -13.19 22.96 -46.14
N ALA A 218 -14.15 23.89 -46.19
CA ALA A 218 -14.57 24.64 -45.02
C ALA A 218 -15.21 23.71 -43.97
N GLU A 219 -16.08 22.80 -44.41
CA GLU A 219 -16.67 21.77 -43.56
C GLU A 219 -15.60 20.85 -42.94
N PHE A 220 -14.64 20.38 -43.74
CA PHE A 220 -13.49 19.60 -43.24
C PHE A 220 -12.64 20.38 -42.24
N ASN A 221 -12.30 21.65 -42.51
CA ASN A 221 -11.50 22.45 -41.58
C ASN A 221 -12.23 22.76 -40.27
N ASN A 222 -13.56 22.83 -40.31
CA ASN A 222 -14.41 23.03 -39.15
C ASN A 222 -14.61 21.74 -38.35
N SER A 223 -14.53 20.57 -38.98
CA SER A 223 -14.54 19.27 -38.29
C SER A 223 -13.21 18.90 -37.63
N LEU A 224 -12.12 19.60 -37.96
CA LEU A 224 -10.83 19.44 -37.29
C LEU A 224 -10.85 20.08 -35.89
N GLU A 225 -11.00 19.24 -34.86
CA GLU A 225 -10.94 19.64 -33.45
C GLU A 225 -9.52 19.47 -32.87
N PRO A 226 -9.08 20.38 -31.98
CA PRO A 226 -7.85 20.20 -31.22
C PRO A 226 -7.99 19.08 -30.19
N LEU A 227 -6.87 18.47 -29.80
CA LEU A 227 -6.86 17.55 -28.65
C LEU A 227 -7.22 18.31 -27.36
N GLU A 228 -8.30 17.90 -26.69
CA GLU A 228 -8.73 18.42 -25.38
C GLU A 228 -7.80 18.00 -24.24
#